data_AF-D3VR83-F1
#
_entry.id   AF-D3VR83-F1
#
_cell.length_a   1.000
_cell.length_b   1.000
_cell.length_c   1.000
_cell.angle_alpha   90.00
_cell.angle_beta   90.00
_cell.angle_gamma   90.00
#
_symmetry.space_group_name_H-M   'P 1'
#
loop_
_entity.id
_entity.type
_entity.pdbx_description
1 polymer ?
#
loop_
_entity_poly.entity_id
_entity_poly.type
_entity_poly.pdbx_seq_one_letter_code
_entity_poly.pdbx_strand_id
1 'polypeptide(L)' 'MKKDIHPQYNTVEATCSTCSKKFTFGTTKKSISIDVCSGCHVVYTGDRAKTKATGMIDKFNQRLAKKSAK' A
#
# COMPACT_ATOMS: atom_id res chain seq x y z
N MET A 1 -11.04 27.89 -16.71
CA MET A 1 -11.72 28.46 -15.54
C MET A 1 -12.60 29.60 -16.01
N LYS A 2 -13.93 29.43 -15.97
CA LYS A 2 -14.85 30.56 -16.12
C LYS A 2 -15.01 31.22 -14.75
N LYS A 3 -15.11 32.55 -14.71
CA LYS A 3 -15.39 33.28 -13.46
C LYS A 3 -16.69 32.72 -12.84
N ASP A 4 -16.67 32.50 -11.53
CA ASP A 4 -17.81 32.17 -10.65
C ASP A 4 -18.40 30.74 -10.67
N ILE A 5 -18.04 29.88 -11.62
CA ILE A 5 -18.57 28.50 -11.66
C ILE A 5 -17.54 27.40 -11.32
N HIS A 6 -16.29 27.76 -11.02
CA HIS A 6 -15.24 26.78 -10.72
C HIS A 6 -14.67 27.01 -9.32
N PRO A 7 -14.56 25.97 -8.48
CA PRO A 7 -13.94 26.08 -7.16
C PRO A 7 -12.45 26.43 -7.28
N GLN A 8 -11.92 27.15 -6.30
CA GLN A 8 -10.50 27.48 -6.26
C GLN A 8 -9.63 26.22 -6.21
N TYR A 9 -8.67 26.16 -7.12
CA TYR A 9 -7.71 25.08 -7.23
C TYR A 9 -6.46 25.41 -6.43
N ASN A 10 -6.11 24.55 -5.47
CA ASN A 10 -4.96 24.73 -4.60
C ASN A 10 -3.99 23.55 -4.78
N THR A 11 -2.69 23.81 -4.69
CA THR A 11 -1.69 22.74 -4.63
C THR A 11 -1.50 22.34 -3.18
N VAL A 12 -1.67 21.05 -2.87
CA VAL A 12 -1.58 20.49 -1.51
C VAL A 12 -0.59 19.34 -1.50
N GLU A 13 0.20 19.27 -0.43
CA GLU A 13 1.04 18.11 -0.13
C GLU A 13 0.22 17.06 0.62
N ALA A 14 -0.04 15.92 -0.02
CA ALA A 14 -0.63 14.76 0.64
C ALA A 14 0.49 13.87 1.19
N THR A 15 0.38 13.53 2.47
CA THR A 15 1.31 12.61 3.14
C THR A 15 0.64 11.25 3.25
N CYS A 16 1.35 10.19 2.84
CA CYS A 16 0.88 8.84 3.03
C CYS A 16 1.25 8.29 4.41
N SER A 17 0.27 7.75 5.14
CA SER A 17 0.45 7.18 6.48
C SER A 17 1.43 6.01 6.52
N THR A 18 1.51 5.23 5.44
CA THR A 18 2.22 3.93 5.43
C THR A 18 3.62 4.01 4.79
N CYS A 19 3.81 4.85 3.76
CA CYS A 19 5.10 5.02 3.06
C CYS A 19 5.86 6.30 3.43
N SER A 20 5.27 7.20 4.22
CA SER A 20 5.78 8.56 4.51
C SER A 20 6.17 9.38 3.27
N LYS A 21 5.74 8.96 2.07
CA LYS A 21 5.99 9.69 0.84
C LYS A 21 5.03 10.88 0.78
N LYS A 22 5.58 12.03 0.42
CA LYS A 22 4.84 13.27 0.15
C LYS A 22 4.57 13.36 -1.34
N PHE A 23 3.32 13.59 -1.70
CA PHE A 23 2.90 13.78 -3.08
C PHE A 23 2.28 15.17 -3.22
N THR A 24 2.65 15.87 -4.27
CA THR A 24 2.06 17.16 -4.62
C THR A 24 0.84 16.92 -5.51
N PHE A 25 -0.35 17.29 -5.03
CA PHE A 25 -1.61 17.16 -5.76
C PHE A 25 -2.29 18.52 -5.89
N GLY A 26 -2.92 18.75 -7.03
CA GLY A 26 -3.86 19.85 -7.18
C GLY A 26 -5.25 19.42 -6.72
N THR A 27 -5.84 20.17 -5.80
CA THR A 27 -7.13 19.87 -5.19
C THR A 27 -7.84 21.14 -4.76
N THR A 28 -9.16 21.08 -4.71
CA THR A 28 -9.99 22.16 -4.16
C THR A 28 -10.06 22.11 -2.63
N LYS A 29 -9.67 20.98 -2.02
CA LYS A 29 -9.62 20.77 -0.57
C LYS A 29 -8.26 21.12 0.00
N LYS A 30 -8.23 21.73 1.20
CA LYS A 30 -7.00 22.26 1.83
C LYS A 30 -6.05 21.19 2.38
N SER A 31 -6.55 20.00 2.74
CA SER A 31 -5.73 18.91 3.29
C SER A 31 -6.25 17.55 2.83
N ILE A 32 -5.33 16.63 2.55
CA ILE A 32 -5.63 15.25 2.15
C ILE A 32 -4.65 14.32 2.88
N SER A 33 -5.20 13.36 3.62
CA SER A 33 -4.45 12.22 4.17
C SER A 33 -4.69 11.00 3.27
N ILE A 34 -3.64 10.22 3.02
CA ILE A 34 -3.69 9.04 2.15
C ILE A 34 -3.23 7.82 2.97
N ASP A 35 -4.03 6.75 3.02
CA ASP A 35 -3.62 5.54 3.74
C ASP A 35 -2.72 4.63 2.92
N VAL A 36 -2.95 4.53 1.60
CA VAL A 36 -2.16 3.67 0.71
C VAL A 36 -1.76 4.42 -0.55
N CYS A 37 -0.45 4.46 -0.80
CA CYS A 37 0.16 5.08 -1.98
C CYS A 37 0.54 4.03 -3.03
N SER A 38 0.79 4.46 -4.27
CA SER A 38 1.35 3.58 -5.32
C SER A 38 2.68 2.94 -4.91
N GLY A 39 3.44 3.61 -4.04
CA GLY A 39 4.66 3.05 -3.46
C GLY A 39 4.46 2.02 -2.35
N CYS A 40 3.23 1.78 -1.89
CA CYS A 40 2.92 0.87 -0.78
C CYS A 40 1.90 -0.22 -1.13
N HIS A 41 1.04 0.00 -2.13
CA HIS A 41 0.05 -0.99 -2.46
C HIS A 41 0.75 -2.23 -3.03
N VAL A 42 0.45 -3.39 -2.47
CA VAL A 42 1.07 -4.69 -2.79
C VAL A 42 0.97 -5.03 -4.29
N VAL A 43 -0.07 -4.55 -4.96
CA VAL A 43 -0.24 -4.69 -6.42
C VAL A 43 0.83 -3.91 -7.21
N TYR A 44 1.25 -2.75 -6.73
CA TYR A 44 2.24 -1.89 -7.41
C TYR A 44 3.68 -2.24 -7.02
N THR A 45 3.93 -2.68 -5.78
CA THR A 45 5.27 -3.07 -5.33
C THR A 45 5.67 -4.48 -5.75
N GLY A 46 4.74 -5.28 -6.30
CA GLY A 46 5.02 -6.63 -6.81
C GLY A 46 5.19 -7.70 -5.73
N ASP A 47 5.19 -7.32 -4.44
CA ASP A 47 5.35 -8.21 -3.29
C ASP A 47 4.08 -9.01 -2.98
N ARG A 48 3.65 -9.87 -3.92
CA ARG A 48 2.56 -10.84 -3.70
C ARG A 48 2.89 -11.88 -2.60
N ALA A 49 4.12 -11.85 -2.07
CA ALA A 49 4.66 -12.82 -1.13
C ALA A 49 4.17 -12.70 0.33
N LYS A 50 3.37 -11.68 0.69
CA LYS A 50 2.81 -11.60 2.06
C LYS A 50 1.64 -12.55 2.31
N THR A 51 1.16 -13.25 1.28
CA THR A 51 0.38 -14.46 1.48
C THR A 51 1.38 -15.61 1.47
N LYS A 52 1.96 -15.95 2.63
CA LYS A 52 2.79 -17.15 2.74
C LYS A 52 2.02 -18.30 2.12
N ALA A 53 2.49 -18.80 0.98
CA ALA A 53 1.97 -20.03 0.42
C ALA A 53 2.30 -21.10 1.47
N THR A 54 1.34 -21.40 2.35
CA THR A 54 1.36 -22.56 3.25
C THR A 54 1.15 -23.79 2.37
N GLY A 55 2.11 -24.01 1.48
CA GLY A 55 2.08 -25.04 0.48
C GLY A 55 2.21 -26.41 1.14
N MET A 56 1.97 -27.44 0.35
CA MET A 56 2.16 -28.82 0.80
C MET A 56 3.61 -29.09 1.24
N ILE A 57 4.59 -28.33 0.74
CA ILE A 57 6.01 -28.41 1.09
C ILE A 57 6.24 -28.06 2.58
N ASP A 58 5.63 -26.99 3.09
CA ASP A 58 5.75 -26.63 4.51
C ASP A 58 5.14 -27.70 5.42
N LYS A 59 3.97 -28.25 5.02
CA LYS A 59 3.32 -29.35 5.75
C LYS A 59 4.15 -30.64 5.70
N PHE A 60 4.84 -30.90 4.59
CA PHE A 60 5.75 -32.04 4.46
C PHE A 60 6.97 -31.89 5.38
N ASN A 61 7.62 -30.72 5.36
CA ASN A 61 8.77 -30.42 6.23
C ASN A 61 8.41 -30.54 7.72
N GLN A 62 7.23 -30.06 8.12
CA GLN A 62 6.73 -30.22 9.50
C GLN A 62 6.50 -31.69 9.89
N ARG A 63 6.05 -32.55 8.96
CA ARG A 63 5.87 -33.99 9.21
C ARG A 63 7.21 -34.71 9.32
N LEU A 64 8.17 -34.36 8.45
CA LEU A 64 9.51 -34.95 8.46
C LEU A 64 10.25 -34.61 9.77
N ALA A 65 10.21 -33.36 10.20
CA ALA A 65 10.82 -32.91 11.46
C ALA A 65 10.23 -33.61 12.70
N LYS A 66 8.92 -33.92 12.69
CA LYS A 66 8.29 -34.70 13.76
C LYS A 66 8.72 -36.18 13.78
N LYS A 67 9.16 -36.72 12.64
CA LYS A 67 9.60 -38.12 12.53
C LYS A 67 11.07 -38.29 12.90
N SER A 68 11.91 -37.27 12.73
CA SER A 68 13.33 -37.29 13.13
C SER A 68 13.57 -37.01 14.63
N ALA A 69 12.57 -36.49 15.33
CA ALA A 69 12.62 -36.21 16.77
C ALA A 69 12.18 -37.39 17.64
N LYS A 70 11.86 -38.53 17.04
CA LYS A 70 11.54 -39.80 17.70
C LYS A 70 12.60 -40.82 17.32
#